data_AF-A0A2Z2NKG1-F1
#
_entry.id   AF-A0A2Z2NKG1-F1
#
_cell.length_a   1.000
_cell.length_b   1.000
_cell.length_c   1.000
_cell.angle_alpha   90.00
_cell.angle_beta   90.00
_cell.angle_gamma   90.00
#
_symmetry.space_group_name_H-M   'P 1'
#
loop_
_entity.id
_entity.type
_entity.pdbx_description
1 polymer ?
#
loop_
_entity_poly.entity_id
_entity_poly.type
_entity_poly.pdbx_seq_one_letter_code
_entity_poly.pdbx_strand_id
1 'polypeptide(L)'
;MRGTLMKIVELDPQGHCEQAAVALQNRLMEEGQSLAEQKSWQQALAVMFNAYSLSPGKSPILRAIAEVYSSQGDEEAARTCRLGVVPESAEAKFFNSTCIQTRFKAATEVSNTRHIQVHHPENIALKFPRTNESSMKRPQFKSDKTDSRGSFVSILQQGGVWFDGFNTVVLDNDGNIVRDHVKGNAFVVVDSARRRPELLLEGRTCFLDARSSHIYYHWMIDVLPKFALLKSAGIDIEKIDSFVVRCRSSFQKQTLEHLGVPLDKVVNPPTDAMIRCDELIVPYLKNDRGERFYNGLGLGMGYWVSEWMKSMFIHKHSGCHRRLYISRAACGTRAVVREEELVKALERRDFHCVQMESLSVTEQAELLDGADVVVAPHGAGLTNIVFCKPGTVVVEIFGNYVVPCYWAISELAKLEYHAYFVNDTTAISKDGAKENAEVLDPVQRRDQGIDLALPDFTAYLDRLLP
;
A
#
# COMPACT_ATOMS: atom_id res chain seq x y z
N MET A 1 25.76 15.59 -28.85
CA MET A 1 25.68 14.29 -29.55
C MET A 1 24.33 13.68 -29.21
N ARG A 2 23.42 13.62 -30.18
CA ARG A 2 22.10 12.99 -30.04
C ARG A 2 22.31 11.47 -30.00
N GLY A 3 22.27 10.88 -28.81
CA GLY A 3 22.30 9.44 -28.64
C GLY A 3 20.87 8.94 -28.47
N THR A 4 20.42 8.09 -29.39
CA THR A 4 19.15 7.36 -29.27
C THR A 4 19.12 6.65 -27.93
N LEU A 5 18.19 7.05 -27.06
CA LEU A 5 17.94 6.42 -25.77
C LEU A 5 17.29 5.06 -26.01
N MET A 6 18.11 4.03 -26.25
CA MET A 6 17.60 2.66 -26.36
C MET A 6 17.08 2.22 -25.01
N LYS A 7 15.80 1.87 -24.95
CA LYS A 7 15.19 1.32 -23.73
C LYS A 7 15.81 -0.07 -23.47
N ILE A 8 15.98 -0.47 -22.21
CA ILE A 8 16.51 -1.81 -21.86
C ILE A 8 15.72 -2.93 -22.57
N VAL A 9 14.42 -2.74 -22.78
CA VAL A 9 13.53 -3.65 -23.52
C VAL A 9 13.93 -3.80 -25.00
N GLU A 10 14.54 -2.79 -25.60
CA GLU A 10 15.06 -2.84 -26.98
C GLU A 10 16.42 -3.56 -27.06
N LEU A 11 17.20 -3.54 -25.97
CA LEU A 11 18.49 -4.20 -25.86
C LEU A 11 18.39 -5.69 -25.48
N ASP A 12 17.41 -6.07 -24.66
CA ASP A 12 17.15 -7.45 -24.25
C ASP A 12 15.64 -7.79 -24.33
N PRO A 13 15.06 -7.86 -25.53
CA PRO A 13 13.63 -8.11 -25.72
C PRO A 13 13.16 -9.49 -25.23
N GLN A 14 14.10 -10.42 -25.01
CA GLN A 14 13.83 -11.78 -24.53
C GLN A 14 14.01 -11.90 -23.00
N GLY A 15 14.47 -10.83 -22.33
CA GLY A 15 14.62 -10.78 -20.87
C GLY A 15 15.69 -11.75 -20.32
N HIS A 16 16.72 -12.07 -21.10
CA HIS A 16 17.79 -12.96 -20.67
C HIS A 16 18.51 -12.45 -19.42
N CYS A 17 18.72 -11.14 -19.30
CA CYS A 17 19.33 -10.52 -18.13
C CYS A 17 18.48 -10.70 -16.88
N GLU A 18 17.16 -10.53 -16.99
CA GLU A 18 16.23 -10.76 -15.89
C GLU A 18 16.22 -12.24 -15.48
N GLN A 19 16.16 -13.15 -16.45
CA GLN A 19 16.21 -14.59 -16.19
C GLN A 19 17.53 -15.01 -15.52
N ALA A 20 18.66 -14.49 -15.98
CA ALA A 20 19.96 -14.75 -15.38
C ALA A 20 20.06 -14.21 -13.95
N ALA A 21 19.51 -13.01 -13.68
CA ALA A 21 19.45 -12.44 -12.35
C ALA A 21 18.60 -13.28 -11.39
N VAL A 22 17.46 -13.80 -11.86
CA VAL A 22 16.61 -14.73 -11.08
C VAL A 22 17.34 -16.05 -10.80
N ALA A 23 18.00 -16.63 -11.80
CA ALA A 23 18.76 -17.87 -11.63
C ALA A 23 19.94 -17.70 -10.65
N LEU A 24 20.64 -16.56 -10.72
CA LEU A 24 21.70 -16.24 -9.74
C LEU A 24 21.12 -16.05 -8.34
N GLN A 25 20.02 -15.30 -8.21
CA GLN A 25 19.34 -15.08 -6.93
C GLN A 25 18.92 -16.41 -6.28
N ASN A 26 18.33 -17.33 -7.03
CA ASN A 26 17.92 -18.63 -6.50
C ASN A 26 19.13 -19.44 -6.00
N ARG A 27 20.22 -19.51 -6.78
CA ARG A 27 21.46 -20.20 -6.36
C ARG A 27 22.06 -19.61 -5.09
N LEU A 28 22.11 -18.28 -4.97
CA LEU A 28 22.59 -17.62 -3.76
C LEU A 28 21.68 -17.92 -2.56
N MET A 29 20.36 -18.01 -2.76
CA MET A 29 19.44 -18.38 -1.69
C MET A 29 19.65 -19.83 -1.23
N GLU A 30 19.83 -20.77 -2.16
CA GLU A 30 20.14 -22.18 -1.85
C GLU A 30 21.46 -22.31 -1.08
N GLU A 31 22.52 -21.64 -1.55
CA GLU A 31 23.82 -21.61 -0.87
C GLU A 31 23.72 -21.00 0.53
N GLY A 32 23.03 -19.86 0.65
CA GLY A 32 22.79 -19.19 1.92
C GLY A 32 22.03 -20.07 2.92
N GLN A 33 21.04 -20.82 2.45
CA GLN A 33 20.25 -21.73 3.28
C GLN A 33 21.07 -22.94 3.74
N SER A 34 21.88 -23.53 2.86
CA SER A 34 22.84 -24.58 3.24
C SER A 34 23.85 -24.10 4.30
N LEU A 35 24.37 -22.88 4.16
CA LEU A 35 25.26 -22.28 5.15
C LEU A 35 24.55 -22.05 6.50
N ALA A 36 23.27 -21.66 6.47
CA ALA A 36 22.45 -21.49 7.66
C ALA A 36 22.24 -22.84 8.38
N GLU A 37 21.94 -23.92 7.66
CA GLU A 37 21.81 -25.27 8.26
C GLU A 37 23.10 -25.73 8.95
N GLN A 38 24.26 -25.33 8.42
CA GLN A 38 25.57 -25.58 9.02
C GLN A 38 25.92 -24.63 10.17
N LYS A 39 25.00 -23.73 10.55
CA LYS A 39 25.19 -22.67 11.55
C LYS A 39 26.28 -21.65 11.21
N SER A 40 26.66 -21.55 9.93
CA SER A 40 27.60 -20.54 9.41
C SER A 40 26.89 -19.21 9.16
N TRP A 41 26.26 -18.67 10.20
CA TRP A 41 25.27 -17.59 10.11
C TRP A 41 25.74 -16.33 9.38
N GLN A 42 26.96 -15.88 9.66
CA GLN A 42 27.49 -14.66 9.05
C GLN A 42 27.69 -14.82 7.54
N GLN A 43 28.14 -15.99 7.09
CA GLN A 43 28.32 -16.28 5.67
C GLN A 43 26.96 -16.44 4.99
N ALA A 44 26.04 -17.16 5.63
CA ALA A 44 24.66 -17.28 5.17
C ALA A 44 24.01 -15.91 4.93
N LEU A 45 24.05 -15.03 5.93
CA LEU A 45 23.53 -13.66 5.81
C LEU A 45 24.21 -12.87 4.69
N ALA A 46 25.54 -12.95 4.55
CA ALA A 46 26.26 -12.25 3.48
C ALA A 46 25.78 -12.68 2.08
N VAL A 47 25.67 -13.99 1.86
CA VAL A 47 25.21 -14.57 0.59
C VAL A 47 23.75 -14.21 0.32
N MET A 48 22.87 -14.33 1.31
CA MET A 48 21.45 -14.03 1.15
C MET A 48 21.18 -12.53 0.96
N PHE A 49 21.93 -11.64 1.63
CA PHE A 49 21.83 -10.20 1.38
C PHE A 49 22.37 -9.80 0.00
N ASN A 50 23.37 -10.51 -0.53
CA ASN A 50 23.76 -10.38 -1.93
C ASN A 50 22.64 -10.86 -2.88
N ALA A 51 21.93 -11.94 -2.55
CA ALA A 51 20.76 -12.37 -3.32
C ALA A 51 19.65 -11.30 -3.29
N TYR A 52 19.42 -10.67 -2.13
CA TYR A 52 18.44 -9.61 -1.96
C TYR A 52 18.77 -8.35 -2.77
N SER A 53 20.05 -7.94 -2.84
CA SER A 53 20.47 -6.77 -3.62
C SER A 53 20.27 -6.92 -5.13
N LEU A 54 20.12 -8.15 -5.64
CA LEU A 54 19.71 -8.40 -7.03
C LEU A 54 18.25 -7.97 -7.28
N SER A 55 17.38 -7.98 -6.27
CA SER A 55 15.99 -7.51 -6.39
C SER A 55 15.47 -6.97 -5.04
N PRO A 56 15.86 -5.74 -4.66
CA PRO A 56 15.58 -5.21 -3.32
C PRO A 56 14.08 -5.04 -3.01
N GLY A 57 13.20 -5.14 -4.01
CA GLY A 57 11.74 -5.13 -3.80
C GLY A 57 11.13 -6.47 -3.36
N LYS A 58 11.87 -7.59 -3.40
CA LYS A 58 11.32 -8.93 -3.18
C LYS A 58 11.28 -9.32 -1.70
N SER A 59 10.14 -9.09 -1.05
CA SER A 59 9.93 -9.41 0.37
C SER A 59 10.14 -10.89 0.77
N PRO A 60 9.88 -11.93 -0.06
CA PRO A 60 10.10 -13.32 0.36
C PRO A 60 11.55 -13.64 0.74
N ILE A 61 12.52 -12.98 0.10
CA ILE A 61 13.95 -13.16 0.42
C ILE A 61 14.24 -12.70 1.84
N LEU A 62 13.70 -11.55 2.25
CA LEU A 62 13.86 -11.07 3.62
C LEU A 62 13.15 -11.97 4.64
N ARG A 63 12.04 -12.62 4.28
CA ARG A 63 11.43 -13.62 5.18
C ARG A 63 12.34 -14.82 5.40
N ALA A 64 12.98 -15.34 4.36
CA ALA A 64 13.98 -16.40 4.52
C ALA A 64 15.17 -15.95 5.38
N ILE A 65 15.65 -14.72 5.20
CA ILE A 65 16.71 -14.12 6.05
C ILE A 65 16.22 -13.99 7.51
N ALA A 66 14.94 -13.71 7.74
CA ALA A 66 14.38 -13.64 9.08
C ALA A 66 14.51 -14.96 9.84
N GLU A 67 14.32 -16.11 9.18
CA GLU A 67 14.49 -17.43 9.80
C GLU A 67 15.94 -17.67 10.26
N VAL A 68 16.92 -17.12 9.53
CA VAL A 68 18.33 -17.16 9.91
C VAL A 68 18.59 -16.32 11.16
N TYR A 69 17.97 -15.15 11.29
CA TYR A 69 18.05 -14.33 12.50
C TYR A 69 17.32 -14.97 13.69
N SER A 70 16.13 -15.53 13.48
CA SER A 70 15.40 -16.26 14.52
C SER A 70 16.20 -17.47 15.03
N SER A 71 16.87 -18.21 14.14
CA SER A 71 17.77 -19.32 14.52
C SER A 71 18.98 -18.88 15.35
N GLN A 72 19.40 -17.61 15.23
CA GLN A 72 20.44 -17.00 16.07
C GLN A 72 19.90 -16.44 17.39
N GLY A 73 18.58 -16.40 17.58
CA GLY A 73 17.93 -15.75 18.73
C GLY A 73 17.76 -14.23 18.60
N ASP A 74 18.04 -13.64 17.42
CA ASP A 74 17.84 -12.21 17.16
C ASP A 74 16.44 -11.93 16.60
N GLU A 75 15.45 -12.00 17.47
CA GLU A 75 14.04 -11.81 17.09
C GLU A 75 13.70 -10.39 16.63
N GLU A 76 14.49 -9.38 17.05
CA GLU A 76 14.30 -8.01 16.61
C GLU A 76 14.68 -7.85 15.13
N ALA A 77 15.86 -8.35 14.74
CA ALA A 77 16.28 -8.38 13.34
C ALA A 77 15.34 -9.25 12.50
N ALA A 78 14.94 -10.42 13.01
CA ALA A 78 14.00 -11.31 12.33
C ALA A 78 12.65 -10.62 12.07
N ARG A 79 12.08 -9.94 13.08
CA ARG A 79 10.84 -9.16 12.93
C ARG A 79 10.99 -8.04 11.89
N THR A 80 12.12 -7.34 11.90
CA THR A 80 12.41 -6.26 10.93
C THR A 80 12.45 -6.79 9.50
N CYS A 81 13.12 -7.92 9.29
CA CYS A 81 13.14 -8.66 8.02
C CYS A 81 11.73 -9.12 7.59
N ARG A 82 10.91 -9.66 8.50
CA ARG A 82 9.52 -10.06 8.21
C ARG A 82 8.64 -8.88 7.75
N LEU A 83 8.97 -7.66 8.18
CA LEU A 83 8.32 -6.41 7.72
C LEU A 83 8.86 -5.90 6.36
N GLY A 84 9.78 -6.63 5.74
CA GLY A 84 10.40 -6.28 4.46
C GLY A 84 11.53 -5.25 4.59
N VAL A 85 12.09 -5.08 5.79
CA VAL A 85 13.13 -4.08 6.06
C VAL A 85 14.43 -4.76 6.47
N VAL A 86 15.56 -4.23 6.00
CA VAL A 86 16.90 -4.68 6.40
C VAL A 86 17.24 -4.09 7.78
N PRO A 87 17.67 -4.90 8.76
CA PRO A 87 18.11 -4.41 10.07
C PRO A 87 19.30 -3.46 9.95
N GLU A 88 19.36 -2.41 10.77
CA GLU A 88 20.43 -1.40 10.71
C GLU A 88 21.84 -2.01 10.87
N SER A 89 21.96 -3.04 11.70
CA SER A 89 23.21 -3.81 11.88
C SER A 89 23.67 -4.49 10.58
N ALA A 90 22.74 -4.96 9.76
CA ALA A 90 23.03 -5.52 8.44
C ALA A 90 23.34 -4.44 7.40
N GLU A 91 22.69 -3.27 7.47
CA GLU A 91 22.97 -2.13 6.58
C GLU A 91 24.42 -1.66 6.71
N ALA A 92 24.91 -1.51 7.95
CA ALA A 92 26.30 -1.16 8.24
C ALA A 92 27.29 -2.21 7.74
N LYS A 93 26.92 -3.49 7.85
CA LYS A 93 27.83 -4.61 7.57
C LYS A 93 27.92 -4.97 6.08
N PHE A 94 26.80 -4.89 5.35
CA PHE A 94 26.69 -5.45 4.00
C PHE A 94 26.46 -4.42 2.90
N PHE A 95 26.05 -3.19 3.21
CA PHE A 95 25.58 -2.21 2.21
C PHE A 95 26.27 -0.84 2.29
N ASN A 96 27.49 -0.78 2.84
CA ASN A 96 28.30 0.45 2.92
C ASN A 96 27.52 1.65 3.51
N SER A 97 26.65 1.40 4.49
CA SER A 97 25.73 2.44 4.99
C SER A 97 26.45 3.65 5.58
N THR A 98 27.65 3.47 6.15
CA THR A 98 28.47 4.55 6.73
C THR A 98 28.77 5.68 5.74
N CYS A 99 29.05 5.35 4.47
CA CYS A 99 29.28 6.35 3.41
C CYS A 99 27.97 6.98 2.92
N ILE A 100 26.88 6.22 2.94
CA ILE A 100 25.59 6.65 2.41
C ILE A 100 24.83 7.52 3.44
N GLN A 101 25.02 7.27 4.73
CA GLN A 101 24.25 7.91 5.80
C GLN A 101 24.45 9.43 5.85
N THR A 102 25.63 9.91 5.48
CA THR A 102 25.93 11.35 5.37
C THR A 102 25.21 12.05 4.21
N ARG A 103 24.62 11.28 3.29
CA ARG A 103 23.93 11.79 2.09
C ARG A 103 22.43 11.96 2.29
N PHE A 104 21.87 11.65 3.46
CA PHE A 104 20.46 11.90 3.74
C PHE A 104 20.22 13.38 4.04
N LYS A 105 19.40 14.02 3.21
CA LYS A 105 19.04 15.44 3.31
C LYS A 105 17.53 15.58 3.34
N ALA A 106 17.00 16.55 4.07
CA ALA A 106 15.59 16.88 3.97
C ALA A 106 15.29 17.47 2.57
N ALA A 107 14.05 17.39 2.10
CA ALA A 107 13.62 17.93 0.82
C ALA A 107 13.86 19.44 0.68
N THR A 108 13.96 20.17 1.80
CA THR A 108 14.30 21.59 1.86
C THR A 108 15.81 21.88 1.85
N GLU A 109 16.65 20.86 2.01
CA GLU A 109 18.11 20.97 2.14
C GLU A 109 18.87 20.46 0.90
N VAL A 110 18.21 19.74 0.01
CA VAL A 110 18.81 19.21 -1.23
C VAL A 110 18.99 20.29 -2.29
N SER A 111 20.00 20.12 -3.14
CA SER A 111 20.35 21.10 -4.16
C SER A 111 19.28 21.16 -5.27
N ASN A 112 19.15 22.34 -5.90
CA ASN A 112 18.29 22.59 -7.07
C ASN A 112 16.86 22.05 -6.93
N THR A 113 16.31 22.12 -5.72
CA THR A 113 14.99 21.62 -5.38
C THR A 113 14.07 22.77 -5.03
N ARG A 114 12.86 22.77 -5.60
CA ARG A 114 11.75 23.60 -5.14
C ARG A 114 10.85 22.77 -4.26
N HIS A 115 10.67 23.21 -3.02
CA HIS A 115 9.76 22.59 -2.05
C HIS A 115 8.49 23.45 -1.94
N ILE A 116 7.32 22.86 -2.20
CA ILE A 116 6.02 23.55 -2.14
C ILE A 116 5.16 22.87 -1.09
N GLN A 117 5.04 23.49 0.08
CA GLN A 117 4.11 23.04 1.13
C GLN A 117 2.66 23.19 0.65
N VAL A 118 1.85 22.14 0.80
CA VAL A 118 0.45 22.11 0.36
C VAL A 118 -0.52 22.06 1.54
N HIS A 119 -0.39 21.06 2.40
CA HIS A 119 -1.21 20.92 3.61
C HIS A 119 -0.33 20.84 4.84
N HIS A 120 -0.73 21.51 5.92
CA HIS A 120 -0.05 21.41 7.21
C HIS A 120 -0.38 20.08 7.90
N PRO A 121 0.45 19.63 8.85
CA PRO A 121 0.11 18.52 9.72
C PRO A 121 -1.23 18.74 10.43
N GLU A 122 -2.03 17.68 10.55
CA GLU A 122 -3.31 17.72 11.26
C GLU A 122 -3.54 16.42 12.03
N ASN A 123 -4.29 16.53 13.13
CA ASN A 123 -4.66 15.40 13.97
C ASN A 123 -6.18 15.41 14.14
N ILE A 124 -6.84 14.35 13.69
CA ILE A 124 -8.30 14.25 13.74
C ILE A 124 -8.65 13.21 14.80
N ALA A 125 -9.42 13.61 15.80
CA ALA A 125 -9.84 12.71 16.87
C ALA A 125 -10.57 11.49 16.29
N LEU A 126 -10.24 10.30 16.79
CA LEU A 126 -10.86 9.04 16.42
C LEU A 126 -11.75 8.58 17.56
N LYS A 127 -13.04 8.41 17.30
CA LYS A 127 -13.94 7.78 18.26
C LYS A 127 -13.66 6.28 18.27
N PHE A 128 -13.71 5.67 19.46
CA PHE A 128 -13.56 4.22 19.55
C PHE A 128 -14.69 3.54 18.74
N PRO A 129 -14.39 2.55 17.88
CA PRO A 129 -15.42 1.90 17.07
C PRO A 129 -16.45 1.22 17.96
N ARG A 130 -17.73 1.23 17.54
CA ARG A 130 -18.74 0.39 18.20
C ARG A 130 -18.48 -1.07 17.82
N THR A 131 -18.55 -1.98 18.79
CA THR A 131 -18.14 -3.38 18.60
C THR A 131 -19.12 -4.36 19.22
N ASN A 132 -19.13 -5.61 18.73
CA ASN A 132 -19.89 -6.71 19.34
C ASN A 132 -19.18 -7.38 20.54
N GLU A 133 -17.94 -7.00 20.82
CA GLU A 133 -17.14 -7.44 21.97
C GLU A 133 -16.42 -6.25 22.65
N SER A 134 -15.74 -6.48 23.78
CA SER A 134 -15.01 -5.43 24.49
C SER A 134 -13.84 -4.87 23.66
N SER A 135 -13.89 -3.56 23.43
CA SER A 135 -12.88 -2.72 22.79
C SER A 135 -11.44 -2.92 23.29
N MET A 136 -11.28 -3.17 24.60
CA MET A 136 -9.96 -3.31 25.23
C MET A 136 -9.14 -4.50 24.71
N LYS A 137 -9.78 -5.47 24.03
CA LYS A 137 -9.10 -6.64 23.47
C LYS A 137 -8.40 -6.40 22.13
N ARG A 138 -8.62 -5.25 21.46
CA ARG A 138 -8.14 -5.02 20.09
C ARG A 138 -7.13 -3.87 20.00
N PRO A 139 -5.81 -4.15 20.09
CA PRO A 139 -4.78 -3.10 20.06
C PRO A 139 -4.76 -2.27 18.78
N GLN A 140 -5.32 -2.78 17.69
CA GLN A 140 -5.41 -2.11 16.39
C GLN A 140 -6.25 -0.82 16.44
N PHE A 141 -7.18 -0.71 17.39
CA PHE A 141 -8.08 0.43 17.56
C PHE A 141 -7.70 1.33 18.75
N LYS A 142 -6.47 1.23 19.27
CA LYS A 142 -6.02 2.00 20.44
C LYS A 142 -5.71 3.48 20.17
N SER A 143 -5.69 3.91 18.91
CA SER A 143 -5.37 5.30 18.59
C SER A 143 -6.52 6.23 18.94
N ASP A 144 -6.21 7.39 19.51
CA ASP A 144 -7.19 8.43 19.86
C ASP A 144 -7.34 9.50 18.78
N LYS A 145 -6.42 9.55 17.81
CA LYS A 145 -6.42 10.52 16.71
C LYS A 145 -5.69 10.00 15.47
N THR A 146 -5.91 10.58 14.30
CA THR A 146 -4.98 10.47 13.15
C THR A 146 -3.73 11.33 13.38
N ASP A 147 -2.67 11.04 12.63
CA ASP A 147 -1.40 11.77 12.67
C ASP A 147 -0.95 12.06 11.24
N SER A 148 -1.61 13.03 10.60
CA SER A 148 -1.23 13.45 9.26
C SER A 148 0.01 14.35 9.33
N ARG A 149 1.06 13.98 8.60
CA ARG A 149 2.36 14.67 8.59
C ARG A 149 2.37 15.93 7.72
N GLY A 150 1.21 16.35 7.22
CA GLY A 150 1.11 17.32 6.14
C GLY A 150 1.55 16.72 4.80
N SER A 151 1.47 17.54 3.76
CA SER A 151 1.83 17.14 2.40
C SER A 151 2.46 18.30 1.64
N PHE A 152 3.31 17.96 0.69
CA PHE A 152 4.05 18.92 -0.12
C PHE A 152 4.43 18.29 -1.46
N VAL A 153 4.94 19.10 -2.37
CA VAL A 153 5.52 18.66 -3.63
C VAL A 153 6.98 19.08 -3.71
N SER A 154 7.86 18.14 -4.00
CA SER A 154 9.27 18.42 -4.35
C SER A 154 9.44 18.42 -5.86
N ILE A 155 10.16 19.41 -6.38
CA ILE A 155 10.53 19.51 -7.79
C ILE A 155 12.05 19.59 -7.86
N LEU A 156 12.70 18.59 -8.44
CA LEU A 156 14.16 18.47 -8.49
C LEU A 156 14.65 18.57 -9.93
N GLN A 157 15.62 19.45 -10.18
CA GLN A 157 16.34 19.45 -11.46
C GLN A 157 17.33 18.27 -11.50
N GLN A 158 17.35 17.52 -12.61
CA GLN A 158 18.20 16.33 -12.79
C GLN A 158 17.98 15.26 -11.70
N GLY A 159 16.74 15.18 -11.21
CA GLY A 159 16.35 14.27 -10.14
C GLY A 159 16.33 12.81 -10.56
N GLY A 160 16.52 11.92 -9.59
CA GLY A 160 16.43 10.47 -9.78
C GLY A 160 15.37 9.83 -8.89
N VAL A 161 14.69 8.80 -9.38
CA VAL A 161 13.76 7.99 -8.60
C VAL A 161 13.91 6.49 -8.87
N TRP A 162 14.01 5.71 -7.79
CA TRP A 162 13.92 4.25 -7.82
C TRP A 162 12.59 3.83 -7.23
N PHE A 163 11.90 2.92 -7.92
CA PHE A 163 10.70 2.29 -7.38
C PHE A 163 10.51 0.86 -7.87
N ASP A 164 10.67 -0.11 -6.95
CA ASP A 164 10.55 -1.55 -7.25
C ASP A 164 9.25 -2.17 -6.71
N GLY A 165 8.31 -1.32 -6.30
CA GLY A 165 7.04 -1.74 -5.72
C GLY A 165 7.04 -1.89 -4.21
N PHE A 166 8.20 -1.97 -3.57
CA PHE A 166 8.36 -1.91 -2.12
C PHE A 166 9.18 -0.68 -1.69
N ASN A 167 10.34 -0.49 -2.30
CA ASN A 167 11.23 0.62 -2.00
C ASN A 167 10.90 1.82 -2.89
N THR A 168 10.95 3.01 -2.28
CA THR A 168 10.99 4.31 -2.96
C THR A 168 12.23 5.03 -2.48
N VAL A 169 13.07 5.49 -3.40
CA VAL A 169 14.23 6.32 -3.10
C VAL A 169 14.31 7.42 -4.14
N VAL A 170 14.38 8.66 -3.69
CA VAL A 170 14.59 9.83 -4.55
C VAL A 170 15.98 10.38 -4.29
N LEU A 171 16.69 10.68 -5.38
CA LEU A 171 18.00 11.30 -5.37
C LEU A 171 17.96 12.68 -5.99
N ASP A 172 18.70 13.63 -5.43
CA ASP A 172 19.01 14.89 -6.13
C ASP A 172 20.13 14.69 -7.19
N ASN A 173 20.55 15.77 -7.83
CA ASN A 173 21.58 15.74 -8.86
C ASN A 173 22.98 15.39 -8.29
N ASP A 174 23.25 15.76 -7.04
CA ASP A 174 24.50 15.42 -6.35
C ASP A 174 24.46 13.97 -5.78
N GLY A 175 23.36 13.26 -6.02
CA GLY A 175 23.08 11.91 -5.54
C GLY A 175 22.83 11.83 -4.03
N ASN A 176 22.49 12.95 -3.38
CA ASN A 176 21.97 12.93 -2.01
C ASN A 176 20.59 12.28 -2.00
N ILE A 177 20.30 11.57 -0.91
CA ILE A 177 19.01 10.91 -0.70
C ILE A 177 18.04 11.93 -0.11
N VAL A 178 16.91 12.15 -0.79
CA VAL A 178 15.83 12.99 -0.28
C VAL A 178 15.04 12.19 0.76
N ARG A 179 15.36 12.42 2.04
CA ARG A 179 14.90 11.61 3.18
C ARG A 179 13.37 11.47 3.23
N ASP A 180 12.65 12.52 2.92
CA ASP A 180 11.19 12.54 3.02
C ASP A 180 10.53 11.58 2.02
N HIS A 181 11.14 11.39 0.85
CA HIS A 181 10.63 10.50 -0.21
C HIS A 181 11.17 9.07 -0.10
N VAL A 182 11.81 8.71 1.02
CA VAL A 182 12.28 7.35 1.27
C VAL A 182 11.18 6.50 1.89
N LYS A 183 11.00 5.31 1.32
CA LYS A 183 10.22 4.22 1.93
C LYS A 183 10.95 2.91 1.66
N GLY A 184 11.21 2.11 2.70
CA GLY A 184 11.93 0.82 2.57
C GLY A 184 13.43 0.88 2.88
N ASN A 185 14.25 0.35 1.98
CA ASN A 185 15.66 -0.01 2.19
C ASN A 185 16.60 0.83 1.33
N ALA A 186 16.72 2.13 1.66
CA ALA A 186 17.46 3.08 0.83
C ALA A 186 18.94 2.72 0.65
N PHE A 187 19.61 2.18 1.66
CA PHE A 187 21.01 1.78 1.56
C PHE A 187 21.23 0.70 0.50
N VAL A 188 20.39 -0.36 0.53
CA VAL A 188 20.45 -1.44 -0.46
C VAL A 188 20.17 -0.91 -1.86
N VAL A 189 19.15 -0.06 -2.01
CA VAL A 189 18.77 0.52 -3.30
C VAL A 189 19.92 1.37 -3.86
N VAL A 190 20.50 2.27 -3.06
CA VAL A 190 21.58 3.15 -3.53
C VAL A 190 22.85 2.37 -3.84
N ASP A 191 23.20 1.36 -3.05
CA ASP A 191 24.34 0.48 -3.37
C ASP A 191 24.09 -0.32 -4.66
N SER A 192 22.86 -0.83 -4.85
CA SER A 192 22.47 -1.58 -6.05
C SER A 192 22.45 -0.70 -7.30
N ALA A 193 21.88 0.51 -7.21
CA ALA A 193 21.72 1.43 -8.33
C ALA A 193 23.07 1.87 -8.92
N ARG A 194 24.13 2.01 -8.10
CA ARG A 194 25.48 2.38 -8.58
C ARG A 194 26.08 1.39 -9.58
N ARG A 195 25.58 0.16 -9.62
CA ARG A 195 26.13 -0.94 -10.43
C ARG A 195 25.24 -1.28 -11.62
N ARG A 196 24.18 -0.50 -11.85
CA ARG A 196 23.13 -0.80 -12.83
C ARG A 196 22.94 0.37 -13.80
N PRO A 197 22.50 0.10 -15.04
CA PRO A 197 22.13 1.16 -15.95
C PRO A 197 20.98 1.98 -15.37
N GLU A 198 20.98 3.28 -15.66
CA GLU A 198 19.86 4.18 -15.38
C GLU A 198 18.92 4.23 -16.58
N LEU A 199 17.62 4.39 -16.32
CA LEU A 199 16.64 4.74 -17.35
C LEU A 199 16.53 6.26 -17.42
N LEU A 200 16.94 6.85 -18.54
CA LEU A 200 16.81 8.30 -18.73
C LEU A 200 15.47 8.62 -19.38
N LEU A 201 14.76 9.60 -18.83
CA LEU A 201 13.55 10.19 -19.39
C LEU A 201 13.82 11.66 -19.65
N GLU A 202 13.49 12.14 -20.84
CA GLU A 202 13.62 13.57 -21.17
C GLU A 202 12.44 14.36 -20.57
N GLY A 203 12.67 15.63 -20.26
CA GLY A 203 11.64 16.56 -19.83
C GLY A 203 11.13 16.35 -18.40
N ARG A 204 9.86 16.70 -18.20
CA ARG A 204 9.21 16.80 -16.90
C ARG A 204 8.51 15.50 -16.52
N THR A 205 9.06 14.82 -15.52
CA THR A 205 8.55 13.53 -15.04
C THR A 205 7.90 13.67 -13.68
N CYS A 206 6.70 13.11 -13.50
CA CYS A 206 6.04 13.03 -12.20
C CYS A 206 6.01 11.59 -11.67
N PHE A 207 6.52 11.38 -10.46
CA PHE A 207 6.41 10.10 -9.75
C PHE A 207 5.12 10.04 -8.93
N LEU A 208 4.18 9.18 -9.32
CA LEU A 208 2.87 9.06 -8.67
C LEU A 208 2.71 7.77 -7.84
N ASP A 209 3.55 6.76 -8.06
CA ASP A 209 3.33 5.43 -7.49
C ASP A 209 3.46 5.36 -5.95
N ALA A 210 2.92 4.28 -5.37
CA ALA A 210 2.99 3.95 -3.96
C ALA A 210 3.15 2.43 -3.76
N ARG A 211 3.71 2.03 -2.62
CA ARG A 211 3.85 0.61 -2.26
C ARG A 211 2.48 -0.07 -2.31
N SER A 212 2.41 -1.24 -2.95
CA SER A 212 1.17 -2.01 -3.10
C SER A 212 0.06 -1.35 -3.93
N SER A 213 0.37 -0.38 -4.80
CA SER A 213 -0.60 0.32 -5.68
C SER A 213 -1.41 -0.57 -6.64
N HIS A 214 -1.04 -1.83 -6.81
CA HIS A 214 -1.85 -2.83 -7.53
C HIS A 214 -3.11 -3.25 -6.74
N ILE A 215 -3.15 -2.96 -5.43
CA ILE A 215 -4.31 -3.18 -4.57
C ILE A 215 -5.18 -1.93 -4.60
N TYR A 216 -6.49 -2.11 -4.84
CA TYR A 216 -7.45 -1.01 -4.99
C TYR A 216 -7.40 0.02 -3.86
N TYR A 217 -7.31 -0.40 -2.60
CA TYR A 217 -7.16 0.52 -1.45
C TYR A 217 -6.00 1.50 -1.62
N HIS A 218 -4.79 0.97 -1.87
CA HIS A 218 -3.58 1.79 -1.96
C HIS A 218 -3.61 2.68 -3.21
N TRP A 219 -4.23 2.23 -4.29
CA TRP A 219 -4.43 3.09 -5.44
C TRP A 219 -5.32 4.29 -5.11
N MET A 220 -6.51 4.03 -4.57
CA MET A 220 -7.51 5.06 -4.29
C MET A 220 -7.06 6.04 -3.21
N ILE A 221 -6.26 5.59 -2.24
CA ILE A 221 -5.89 6.38 -1.06
C ILE A 221 -4.45 6.92 -1.12
N ASP A 222 -3.49 6.14 -1.64
CA ASP A 222 -2.06 6.51 -1.63
C ASP A 222 -1.53 7.03 -2.97
N VAL A 223 -2.26 6.81 -4.07
CA VAL A 223 -1.85 7.27 -5.42
C VAL A 223 -2.74 8.42 -5.89
N LEU A 224 -4.06 8.21 -6.01
CA LEU A 224 -4.96 9.21 -6.59
C LEU A 224 -4.94 10.56 -5.86
N PRO A 225 -4.94 10.64 -4.51
CA PRO A 225 -4.97 11.95 -3.84
C PRO A 225 -3.72 12.81 -4.08
N LYS A 226 -2.64 12.25 -4.65
CA LYS A 226 -1.48 13.04 -5.08
C LYS A 226 -1.83 14.05 -6.19
N PHE A 227 -2.87 13.81 -6.99
CA PHE A 227 -3.36 14.80 -7.97
C PHE A 227 -3.91 16.06 -7.30
N ALA A 228 -4.53 15.94 -6.11
CA ALA A 228 -4.93 17.09 -5.30
C ALA A 228 -3.70 17.94 -4.91
N LEU A 229 -2.60 17.27 -4.56
CA LEU A 229 -1.35 17.92 -4.18
C LEU A 229 -0.71 18.64 -5.37
N LEU A 230 -0.67 17.99 -6.54
CA LEU A 230 -0.19 18.61 -7.77
C LEU A 230 -0.98 19.89 -8.09
N LYS A 231 -2.32 19.79 -8.11
CA LYS A 231 -3.20 20.94 -8.36
C LYS A 231 -2.96 22.06 -7.34
N SER A 232 -2.91 21.73 -6.06
CA SER A 232 -2.71 22.72 -4.99
C SER A 232 -1.33 23.36 -5.00
N ALA A 233 -0.31 22.66 -5.49
CA ALA A 233 1.03 23.20 -5.71
C ALA A 233 1.15 24.04 -7.01
N GLY A 234 0.04 24.22 -7.76
CA GLY A 234 0.03 24.94 -9.03
C GLY A 234 0.70 24.19 -10.18
N ILE A 235 0.79 22.85 -10.09
CA ILE A 235 1.36 22.01 -11.12
C ILE A 235 0.30 21.71 -12.17
N ASP A 236 0.52 22.24 -13.36
CA ASP A 236 -0.24 21.91 -14.56
C ASP A 236 0.13 20.50 -15.05
N ILE A 237 -0.86 19.60 -15.05
CA ILE A 237 -0.69 18.19 -15.43
C ILE A 237 -0.45 18.01 -16.94
N GLU A 238 -0.94 18.93 -17.77
CA GLU A 238 -0.80 18.83 -19.23
C GLU A 238 0.66 19.02 -19.67
N LYS A 239 1.42 19.78 -18.85
CA LYS A 239 2.85 20.06 -19.03
C LYS A 239 3.77 18.97 -18.48
N ILE A 240 3.25 17.85 -18.02
CA ILE A 240 4.05 16.70 -17.60
C ILE A 240 4.24 15.81 -18.82
N ASP A 241 5.49 15.45 -19.09
CA ASP A 241 5.88 14.64 -20.25
C ASP A 241 5.78 13.15 -19.94
N SER A 242 5.98 12.75 -18.68
CA SER A 242 5.90 11.36 -18.25
C SER A 242 5.38 11.20 -16.82
N PHE A 243 4.51 10.21 -16.61
CA PHE A 243 4.00 9.82 -15.30
C PHE A 243 4.56 8.44 -14.93
N VAL A 244 5.46 8.39 -13.94
CA VAL A 244 6.02 7.14 -13.44
C VAL A 244 5.06 6.52 -12.43
N VAL A 245 4.32 5.52 -12.90
CA VAL A 245 3.33 4.78 -12.11
C VAL A 245 3.01 3.43 -12.77
N ARG A 246 2.88 2.37 -11.96
CA ARG A 246 2.40 1.07 -12.44
C ARG A 246 0.91 1.16 -12.75
N CYS A 247 0.57 0.90 -14.01
CA CYS A 247 -0.80 0.95 -14.50
C CYS A 247 -1.11 -0.34 -15.28
N ARG A 248 -1.56 -1.37 -14.57
CA ARG A 248 -1.82 -2.71 -15.13
C ARG A 248 -3.30 -3.07 -15.13
N SER A 249 -4.05 -2.68 -14.11
CA SER A 249 -5.48 -3.02 -13.99
C SER A 249 -6.39 -2.01 -14.68
N SER A 250 -7.64 -2.42 -14.93
CA SER A 250 -8.67 -1.55 -15.53
C SER A 250 -8.98 -0.33 -14.68
N PHE A 251 -9.13 -0.49 -13.36
CA PHE A 251 -9.43 0.64 -12.46
C PHE A 251 -8.30 1.68 -12.45
N GLN A 252 -7.04 1.26 -12.60
CA GLN A 252 -5.89 2.18 -12.67
C GLN A 252 -5.97 3.02 -13.94
N LYS A 253 -6.20 2.36 -15.09
CA LYS A 253 -6.33 3.05 -16.39
C LYS A 253 -7.50 4.02 -16.38
N GLN A 254 -8.69 3.53 -15.99
CA GLN A 254 -9.91 4.33 -15.95
C GLN A 254 -9.74 5.58 -15.10
N THR A 255 -9.14 5.46 -13.91
CA THR A 255 -9.00 6.59 -12.99
C THR A 255 -7.91 7.58 -13.44
N LEU A 256 -6.84 7.13 -14.10
CA LEU A 256 -5.85 8.04 -14.71
C LEU A 256 -6.45 8.83 -15.88
N GLU A 257 -7.17 8.15 -16.78
CA GLU A 257 -7.86 8.80 -17.90
C GLU A 257 -8.89 9.81 -17.39
N HIS A 258 -9.67 9.44 -16.36
CA HIS A 258 -10.62 10.31 -15.69
C HIS A 258 -9.98 11.58 -15.11
N LEU A 259 -8.75 11.47 -14.62
CA LEU A 259 -7.97 12.59 -14.08
C LEU A 259 -7.16 13.35 -15.15
N GLY A 260 -7.38 13.04 -16.44
CA GLY A 260 -6.76 13.73 -17.56
C GLY A 260 -5.32 13.31 -17.84
N VAL A 261 -4.89 12.11 -17.42
CA VAL A 261 -3.57 11.55 -17.75
C VAL A 261 -3.66 10.68 -19.01
N PRO A 262 -3.01 11.08 -20.11
CA PRO A 262 -2.90 10.24 -21.29
C PRO A 262 -2.09 8.97 -21.00
N LEU A 263 -2.61 7.80 -21.34
CA LEU A 263 -1.96 6.52 -21.04
C LEU A 263 -0.63 6.31 -21.78
N ASP A 264 -0.41 6.99 -22.90
CA ASP A 264 0.86 7.00 -23.64
C ASP A 264 1.98 7.76 -22.90
N LYS A 265 1.63 8.66 -21.97
CA LYS A 265 2.58 9.32 -21.05
C LYS A 265 2.88 8.48 -19.80
N VAL A 266 2.23 7.33 -19.60
CA VAL A 266 2.44 6.48 -18.42
C VAL A 266 3.67 5.59 -18.62
N VAL A 267 4.63 5.72 -17.72
CA VAL A 267 5.86 4.91 -17.68
C VAL A 267 5.77 3.95 -16.50
N ASN A 268 5.73 2.64 -16.79
CA ASN A 268 5.87 1.63 -15.74
C ASN A 268 7.31 1.69 -15.20
N PRO A 269 7.51 1.92 -13.88
CA PRO A 269 8.85 2.00 -13.32
C PRO A 269 9.60 0.66 -13.46
N PRO A 270 10.88 0.67 -13.88
CA PRO A 270 11.72 -0.52 -13.85
C PRO A 270 11.95 -0.94 -12.40
N THR A 271 11.97 -2.24 -12.14
CA THR A 271 12.17 -2.77 -10.77
C THR A 271 13.65 -2.88 -10.39
N ASP A 272 14.53 -2.57 -11.32
CA ASP A 272 15.96 -2.86 -11.27
C ASP A 272 16.84 -1.70 -11.72
N ALA A 273 16.29 -0.53 -12.00
CA ALA A 273 17.03 0.64 -12.46
C ALA A 273 16.58 1.94 -11.77
N MET A 274 17.50 2.88 -11.63
CA MET A 274 17.19 4.26 -11.26
C MET A 274 16.65 5.00 -12.49
N ILE A 275 15.53 5.70 -12.37
CA ILE A 275 15.07 6.64 -13.39
C ILE A 275 15.78 7.98 -13.16
N ARG A 276 16.29 8.61 -14.21
CA ARG A 276 16.79 10.00 -14.21
C ARG A 276 16.04 10.84 -15.23
N CYS A 277 15.81 12.11 -14.91
CA CYS A 277 15.10 13.02 -15.80
C CYS A 277 15.49 14.47 -15.60
N ASP A 278 15.16 15.34 -16.56
CA ASP A 278 15.51 16.77 -16.50
C ASP A 278 14.85 17.49 -15.33
N GLU A 279 13.56 17.22 -15.08
CA GLU A 279 12.82 17.72 -13.92
C GLU A 279 11.94 16.62 -13.32
N LEU A 280 12.17 16.28 -12.04
CA LEU A 280 11.42 15.28 -11.30
C LEU A 280 10.45 15.94 -10.32
N ILE A 281 9.15 15.66 -10.46
CA ILE A 281 8.08 16.08 -9.54
C ILE A 281 7.69 14.90 -8.64
N VAL A 282 7.77 15.09 -7.33
CA VAL A 282 7.45 14.06 -6.33
C VAL A 282 6.48 14.61 -5.28
N PRO A 283 5.19 14.27 -5.35
CA PRO A 283 4.24 14.54 -4.29
C PRO A 283 4.51 13.67 -3.06
N TYR A 284 4.66 14.30 -1.90
CA TYR A 284 4.75 13.63 -0.61
C TYR A 284 3.35 13.42 -0.03
N LEU A 285 2.93 12.16 0.06
CA LEU A 285 1.70 11.72 0.72
C LEU A 285 1.99 10.46 1.53
N LYS A 286 1.77 10.51 2.85
CA LYS A 286 1.88 9.34 3.74
C LYS A 286 0.60 9.19 4.55
N ASN A 287 -0.24 8.22 4.18
CA ASN A 287 -1.48 7.89 4.90
C ASN A 287 -1.29 6.81 5.98
N ASP A 288 -0.03 6.52 6.33
CA ASP A 288 0.36 5.60 7.39
C ASP A 288 1.37 6.29 8.32
N ARG A 289 1.55 5.77 9.53
CA ARG A 289 2.48 6.28 10.55
C ARG A 289 3.86 5.64 10.48
N GLY A 290 4.14 4.86 9.46
CA GLY A 290 5.41 4.21 9.26
C GLY A 290 6.41 5.10 8.54
N GLU A 291 7.70 4.88 8.82
CA GLU A 291 8.79 5.45 8.03
C GLU A 291 9.23 4.48 6.93
N ARG A 292 9.73 3.30 7.33
CA ARG A 292 10.29 2.31 6.39
C ARG A 292 9.27 1.28 5.90
N PHE A 293 8.24 1.00 6.69
CA PHE A 293 7.18 0.04 6.39
C PHE A 293 5.82 0.54 6.83
N TYR A 294 4.74 -0.01 6.27
CA TYR A 294 3.39 0.39 6.65
C TYR A 294 3.13 0.14 8.14
N ASN A 295 2.80 1.19 8.87
CA ASN A 295 2.36 1.10 10.26
C ASN A 295 1.12 1.96 10.47
N GLY A 296 0.08 1.41 11.11
CA GLY A 296 -1.16 2.16 11.33
C GLY A 296 -1.80 2.65 10.02
N LEU A 297 -2.07 1.73 9.07
CA LEU A 297 -2.64 2.06 7.77
C LEU A 297 -3.93 2.89 7.91
N GLY A 298 -4.03 4.00 7.19
CA GLY A 298 -5.15 4.95 7.24
C GLY A 298 -5.01 6.00 8.34
N LEU A 299 -4.20 5.76 9.38
CA LEU A 299 -4.05 6.67 10.52
C LEU A 299 -3.16 7.89 10.25
N GLY A 300 -2.53 7.99 9.07
CA GLY A 300 -1.81 9.19 8.61
C GLY A 300 -2.62 10.07 7.64
N MET A 301 -3.86 9.70 7.35
CA MET A 301 -4.68 10.37 6.34
C MET A 301 -5.22 11.72 6.85
N GLY A 302 -5.27 12.70 5.95
CA GLY A 302 -5.88 14.02 6.22
C GLY A 302 -7.37 14.07 5.85
N TYR A 303 -8.13 14.99 6.45
CA TYR A 303 -9.59 15.14 6.23
C TYR A 303 -9.93 15.40 4.76
N TRP A 304 -9.06 16.17 4.09
CA TRP A 304 -9.24 16.58 2.69
C TRP A 304 -9.32 15.41 1.71
N VAL A 305 -8.78 14.23 2.06
CA VAL A 305 -8.75 13.08 1.14
C VAL A 305 -10.16 12.64 0.78
N SER A 306 -11.07 12.49 1.76
CA SER A 306 -12.44 12.06 1.48
C SER A 306 -13.19 13.07 0.62
N GLU A 307 -13.10 14.36 0.95
CA GLU A 307 -13.75 15.43 0.19
C GLU A 307 -13.21 15.53 -1.25
N TRP A 308 -11.89 15.41 -1.42
CA TRP A 308 -11.29 15.41 -2.75
C TRP A 308 -11.76 14.23 -3.59
N MET A 309 -11.75 13.01 -3.03
CA MET A 309 -12.24 11.81 -3.71
C MET A 309 -13.70 11.98 -4.17
N LYS A 310 -14.58 12.47 -3.31
CA LYS A 310 -15.98 12.76 -3.65
C LYS A 310 -16.10 13.76 -4.80
N SER A 311 -15.35 14.87 -4.73
CA SER A 311 -15.39 15.91 -5.75
C SER A 311 -14.95 15.43 -7.14
N MET A 312 -14.11 14.40 -7.21
CA MET A 312 -13.58 13.86 -8.46
C MET A 312 -14.46 12.79 -9.08
N PHE A 313 -15.10 11.93 -8.28
CA PHE A 313 -15.76 10.72 -8.79
C PHE A 313 -17.29 10.73 -8.67
N ILE A 314 -17.88 11.65 -7.90
CA ILE A 314 -19.34 11.76 -7.81
C ILE A 314 -19.81 12.84 -8.79
N HIS A 315 -20.43 12.41 -9.89
CA HIS A 315 -21.04 13.32 -10.87
C HIS A 315 -22.55 13.40 -10.73
N LYS A 316 -23.17 12.32 -10.26
CA LYS A 316 -24.60 12.23 -10.00
C LYS A 316 -24.82 11.78 -8.57
N HIS A 317 -25.54 12.59 -7.81
CA HIS A 317 -25.97 12.19 -6.48
C HIS A 317 -27.12 11.19 -6.58
N SER A 318 -26.95 10.05 -5.91
CA SER A 318 -28.07 9.12 -5.71
C SER A 318 -28.95 9.66 -4.58
N GLY A 319 -30.21 9.99 -4.89
CA GLY A 319 -31.26 10.21 -3.89
C GLY A 319 -31.87 8.91 -3.37
N CYS A 320 -31.38 7.76 -3.83
CA CYS A 320 -31.85 6.45 -3.42
C CYS A 320 -31.05 5.99 -2.21
N HIS A 321 -31.75 5.92 -1.08
CA HIS A 321 -31.37 5.32 0.19
C HIS A 321 -31.19 3.80 0.05
N ARG A 322 -29.98 3.29 0.26
CA ARG A 322 -29.63 1.87 0.01
C ARG A 322 -28.93 1.24 1.21
N ARG A 323 -29.35 0.01 1.53
CA ARG A 323 -28.60 -0.92 2.38
C ARG A 323 -27.78 -1.82 1.47
N LEU A 324 -26.45 -1.78 1.61
CA LEU A 324 -25.53 -2.47 0.71
C LEU A 324 -24.74 -3.53 1.47
N TYR A 325 -24.61 -4.71 0.85
CA TYR A 325 -23.64 -5.71 1.24
C TYR A 325 -22.55 -5.80 0.17
N ILE A 326 -21.30 -5.52 0.53
CA ILE A 326 -20.17 -5.66 -0.38
C ILE A 326 -19.61 -7.08 -0.25
N SER A 327 -19.83 -7.88 -1.29
CA SER A 327 -19.37 -9.26 -1.35
C SER A 327 -17.86 -9.35 -1.54
N ARG A 328 -17.26 -10.45 -1.05
CA ARG A 328 -15.86 -10.83 -1.32
C ARG A 328 -15.71 -12.18 -2.01
N ALA A 329 -16.82 -12.83 -2.44
CA ALA A 329 -16.81 -14.15 -3.06
C ALA A 329 -15.76 -14.30 -4.18
N ALA A 330 -15.67 -13.31 -5.08
CA ALA A 330 -14.76 -13.40 -6.23
C ALA A 330 -13.27 -13.34 -5.88
N CYS A 331 -12.90 -12.87 -4.68
CA CYS A 331 -11.50 -12.72 -4.26
C CYS A 331 -10.91 -13.99 -3.62
N GLY A 332 -11.73 -14.95 -3.18
CA GLY A 332 -11.29 -16.21 -2.56
C GLY A 332 -10.51 -16.11 -1.24
N THR A 333 -10.38 -14.92 -0.63
CA THR A 333 -9.69 -14.70 0.66
C THR A 333 -10.49 -13.75 1.53
N ARG A 334 -10.59 -14.03 2.84
CA ARG A 334 -11.44 -13.29 3.79
C ARG A 334 -12.91 -13.24 3.37
N ALA A 335 -13.34 -14.17 2.53
CA ALA A 335 -14.74 -14.33 2.17
C ALA A 335 -15.46 -15.07 3.30
N VAL A 336 -16.77 -14.85 3.42
CA VAL A 336 -17.61 -15.60 4.35
C VAL A 336 -17.79 -17.01 3.78
N VAL A 337 -17.48 -18.07 4.57
CA VAL A 337 -17.43 -19.46 4.07
C VAL A 337 -18.79 -19.94 3.53
N ARG A 338 -19.90 -19.39 4.02
CA ARG A 338 -21.28 -19.65 3.57
C ARG A 338 -22.00 -18.36 3.18
N GLU A 339 -21.37 -17.57 2.31
CA GLU A 339 -21.86 -16.24 1.94
C GLU A 339 -23.30 -16.25 1.39
N GLU A 340 -23.74 -17.30 0.70
CA GLU A 340 -25.11 -17.42 0.19
C GLU A 340 -26.18 -17.38 1.31
N GLU A 341 -25.90 -17.98 2.46
CA GLU A 341 -26.81 -17.94 3.62
C GLU A 341 -26.89 -16.53 4.20
N LEU A 342 -25.75 -15.83 4.25
CA LEU A 342 -25.66 -14.44 4.68
C LEU A 342 -26.42 -13.52 3.72
N VAL A 343 -26.22 -13.65 2.41
CA VAL A 343 -26.90 -12.85 1.39
C VAL A 343 -28.42 -13.01 1.52
N LYS A 344 -28.93 -14.25 1.62
CA LYS A 344 -30.38 -14.50 1.82
C LYS A 344 -30.91 -13.87 3.11
N ALA A 345 -30.12 -13.83 4.18
CA ALA A 345 -30.53 -13.20 5.44
C ALA A 345 -30.51 -11.67 5.38
N LEU A 346 -29.59 -11.09 4.59
CA LEU A 346 -29.46 -9.67 4.35
C LEU A 346 -30.53 -9.15 3.37
N GLU A 347 -30.88 -9.91 2.32
CA GLU A 347 -31.97 -9.56 1.39
C GLU A 347 -33.31 -9.42 2.11
N ARG A 348 -33.59 -10.26 3.12
CA ARG A 348 -34.78 -10.12 3.98
C ARG A 348 -34.78 -8.86 4.84
N ARG A 349 -33.67 -8.13 4.88
CA ARG A 349 -33.47 -6.85 5.58
C ARG A 349 -33.25 -5.70 4.59
N ASP A 350 -33.67 -5.90 3.35
CA ASP A 350 -33.60 -4.96 2.22
C ASP A 350 -32.17 -4.58 1.80
N PHE A 351 -31.19 -5.44 2.10
CA PHE A 351 -29.84 -5.25 1.58
C PHE A 351 -29.72 -5.71 0.13
N HIS A 352 -29.01 -4.92 -0.65
CA HIS A 352 -28.57 -5.28 -1.98
C HIS A 352 -27.11 -5.77 -1.95
N CYS A 353 -26.88 -7.00 -2.42
CA CYS A 353 -25.53 -7.56 -2.54
C CYS A 353 -24.83 -7.02 -3.80
N VAL A 354 -23.60 -6.54 -3.65
CA VAL A 354 -22.83 -5.92 -4.73
C VAL A 354 -21.42 -6.50 -4.79
N GLN A 355 -20.97 -6.76 -6.02
CA GLN A 355 -19.59 -7.10 -6.36
C GLN A 355 -18.91 -5.88 -6.99
N MET A 356 -18.01 -5.23 -6.25
CA MET A 356 -17.41 -3.94 -6.67
C MET A 356 -16.60 -4.07 -7.96
N GLU A 357 -15.93 -5.21 -8.17
CA GLU A 357 -15.13 -5.49 -9.37
C GLU A 357 -15.94 -5.53 -10.67
N SER A 358 -17.27 -5.65 -10.58
CA SER A 358 -18.18 -5.59 -11.75
C SER A 358 -18.56 -4.16 -12.15
N LEU A 359 -18.23 -3.17 -11.33
CA LEU A 359 -18.59 -1.77 -11.51
C LEU A 359 -17.35 -0.93 -11.82
N SER A 360 -17.54 0.09 -12.64
CA SER A 360 -16.52 1.12 -12.87
C SER A 360 -16.34 2.00 -11.62
N VAL A 361 -15.21 2.69 -11.47
CA VAL A 361 -14.92 3.47 -10.23
C VAL A 361 -15.96 4.58 -9.99
N THR A 362 -16.42 5.24 -11.05
CA THR A 362 -17.50 6.23 -10.97
C THR A 362 -18.82 5.60 -10.52
N GLU A 363 -19.19 4.42 -11.05
CA GLU A 363 -20.41 3.72 -10.61
C GLU A 363 -20.31 3.26 -9.15
N GLN A 364 -19.13 2.82 -8.70
CA GLN A 364 -18.87 2.53 -7.28
C GLN A 364 -19.06 3.79 -6.42
N ALA A 365 -18.53 4.94 -6.85
CA ALA A 365 -18.68 6.20 -6.11
C ALA A 365 -20.15 6.66 -6.01
N GLU A 366 -20.88 6.66 -7.12
CA GLU A 366 -22.30 7.04 -7.15
C GLU A 366 -23.19 6.07 -6.35
N LEU A 367 -22.86 4.78 -6.36
CA LEU A 367 -23.54 3.76 -5.55
C LEU A 367 -23.36 4.02 -4.04
N LEU A 368 -22.13 4.29 -3.60
CA LEU A 368 -21.82 4.50 -2.19
C LEU A 368 -22.27 5.88 -1.69
N ASP A 369 -22.34 6.91 -2.55
CA ASP A 369 -22.93 8.21 -2.20
C ASP A 369 -24.41 8.09 -1.76
N GLY A 370 -25.14 7.08 -2.26
CA GLY A 370 -26.53 6.80 -1.89
C GLY A 370 -26.72 5.82 -0.72
N ALA A 371 -25.65 5.29 -0.12
CA ALA A 371 -25.78 4.24 0.89
C ALA A 371 -26.11 4.82 2.28
N ASP A 372 -27.12 4.25 2.94
CA ASP A 372 -27.40 4.52 4.37
C ASP A 372 -26.69 3.50 5.26
N VAL A 373 -26.53 2.28 4.75
CA VAL A 373 -25.87 1.19 5.47
C VAL A 373 -24.97 0.42 4.52
N VAL A 374 -23.73 0.17 4.93
CA VAL A 374 -22.77 -0.65 4.21
C VAL A 374 -22.27 -1.74 5.13
N VAL A 375 -22.52 -3.00 4.77
CA VAL A 375 -21.97 -4.18 5.45
C VAL A 375 -20.93 -4.82 4.53
N ALA A 376 -19.75 -5.16 5.04
CA ALA A 376 -18.76 -5.89 4.25
C ALA A 376 -17.79 -6.67 5.12
N PRO A 377 -17.26 -7.81 4.67
CA PRO A 377 -16.04 -8.36 5.24
C PRO A 377 -14.83 -7.50 4.89
N HIS A 378 -13.84 -7.44 5.79
CA HIS A 378 -12.64 -6.61 5.62
C HIS A 378 -11.94 -6.88 4.28
N GLY A 379 -11.77 -5.83 3.46
CA GLY A 379 -11.08 -5.94 2.19
C GLY A 379 -11.25 -4.72 1.29
N ALA A 380 -10.50 -4.69 0.18
CA ALA A 380 -10.30 -3.47 -0.62
C ALA A 380 -11.59 -2.86 -1.21
N GLY A 381 -12.65 -3.63 -1.41
CA GLY A 381 -13.96 -3.09 -1.84
C GLY A 381 -14.56 -2.09 -0.84
N LEU A 382 -14.23 -2.23 0.44
CA LEU A 382 -14.68 -1.31 1.49
C LEU A 382 -14.01 0.06 1.41
N THR A 383 -12.97 0.25 0.58
CA THR A 383 -12.37 1.58 0.33
C THR A 383 -13.39 2.59 -0.17
N ASN A 384 -14.41 2.12 -0.89
CA ASN A 384 -15.43 2.98 -1.48
C ASN A 384 -16.33 3.67 -0.44
N ILE A 385 -16.27 3.31 0.85
CA ILE A 385 -16.97 4.09 1.89
C ILE A 385 -16.47 5.53 1.98
N VAL A 386 -15.29 5.83 1.41
CA VAL A 386 -14.79 7.20 1.24
C VAL A 386 -15.78 8.10 0.51
N PHE A 387 -16.68 7.53 -0.30
CA PHE A 387 -17.72 8.23 -1.06
C PHE A 387 -19.05 8.37 -0.31
N CYS A 388 -19.25 7.67 0.81
CA CYS A 388 -20.50 7.72 1.58
C CYS A 388 -20.78 9.12 2.15
N LYS A 389 -22.07 9.40 2.37
CA LYS A 389 -22.51 10.63 3.05
C LYS A 389 -22.25 10.54 4.56
N PRO A 390 -22.03 11.68 5.24
CA PRO A 390 -21.98 11.71 6.70
C PRO A 390 -23.21 11.03 7.32
N GLY A 391 -22.98 10.22 8.35
CA GLY A 391 -24.04 9.46 9.03
C GLY A 391 -24.34 8.08 8.44
N THR A 392 -23.78 7.70 7.27
CA THR A 392 -23.89 6.32 6.76
C THR A 392 -23.34 5.33 7.79
N VAL A 393 -24.09 4.28 8.08
CA VAL A 393 -23.68 3.20 8.99
C VAL A 393 -22.78 2.22 8.24
N VAL A 394 -21.60 1.94 8.77
CA VAL A 394 -20.65 0.97 8.20
C VAL A 394 -20.43 -0.16 9.19
N VAL A 395 -20.74 -1.39 8.80
CA VAL A 395 -20.47 -2.60 9.59
C VAL A 395 -19.39 -3.42 8.88
N GLU A 396 -18.17 -3.36 9.42
CA GLU A 396 -17.05 -4.13 8.93
C GLU A 396 -16.92 -5.46 9.68
N ILE A 397 -16.92 -6.57 8.95
CA ILE A 397 -16.80 -7.92 9.49
C ILE A 397 -15.33 -8.35 9.45
N PHE A 398 -14.76 -8.61 10.62
CA PHE A 398 -13.39 -9.06 10.79
C PHE A 398 -13.32 -10.55 11.11
N GLY A 399 -12.42 -11.24 10.39
CA GLY A 399 -11.82 -12.50 10.82
C GLY A 399 -10.58 -12.26 11.69
N ASN A 400 -9.57 -13.12 11.52
CA ASN A 400 -8.31 -13.05 12.28
C ASN A 400 -7.33 -11.94 11.83
N TYR A 401 -7.64 -11.26 10.73
CA TYR A 401 -6.85 -10.17 10.19
C TYR A 401 -7.57 -8.84 10.40
N VAL A 402 -7.06 -8.04 11.32
CA VAL A 402 -7.64 -6.77 11.74
C VAL A 402 -6.71 -5.63 11.36
N VAL A 403 -7.20 -4.70 10.54
CA VAL A 403 -6.48 -3.47 10.14
C VAL A 403 -7.45 -2.29 10.25
N PRO A 404 -7.06 -1.18 10.91
CA PRO A 404 -7.97 -0.08 11.26
C PRO A 404 -8.25 0.91 10.12
N CYS A 405 -7.92 0.60 8.86
CA CYS A 405 -7.90 1.61 7.80
C CYS A 405 -9.30 2.15 7.45
N TYR A 406 -10.34 1.31 7.47
CA TYR A 406 -11.70 1.76 7.17
C TYR A 406 -12.37 2.45 8.36
N TRP A 407 -11.95 2.16 9.59
CA TRP A 407 -12.29 2.98 10.75
C TRP A 407 -11.75 4.40 10.59
N ALA A 408 -10.49 4.54 10.18
CA ALA A 408 -9.91 5.86 9.92
C ALA A 408 -10.67 6.60 8.81
N ILE A 409 -10.94 5.96 7.67
CA ILE A 409 -11.76 6.56 6.59
C ILE A 409 -13.15 6.96 7.11
N SER A 410 -13.77 6.14 7.94
CA SER A 410 -15.10 6.41 8.50
C SER A 410 -15.11 7.64 9.39
N GLU A 411 -14.14 7.81 10.28
CA GLU A 411 -14.04 9.01 11.11
C GLU A 411 -13.83 10.27 10.25
N LEU A 412 -12.98 10.19 9.21
CA LEU A 412 -12.72 11.29 8.29
C LEU A 412 -13.96 11.65 7.45
N ALA A 413 -14.72 10.66 7.00
CA ALA A 413 -15.94 10.85 6.23
C ALA A 413 -17.20 11.06 7.11
N LYS A 414 -17.03 11.10 8.45
CA LYS A 414 -18.10 11.27 9.46
C LYS A 414 -19.18 10.18 9.37
N LEU A 415 -18.77 8.93 9.19
CA LEU A 415 -19.63 7.75 9.11
C LEU A 415 -19.83 7.14 10.51
N GLU A 416 -20.91 6.38 10.69
CA GLU A 416 -21.14 5.60 11.92
C GLU A 416 -20.50 4.21 11.79
N TYR A 417 -19.28 4.05 12.30
CA TYR A 417 -18.50 2.83 12.10
C TYR A 417 -18.66 1.79 13.22
N HIS A 418 -18.90 0.56 12.79
CA HIS A 418 -19.06 -0.64 13.60
C HIS A 418 -18.06 -1.71 13.16
N ALA A 419 -17.26 -2.21 14.09
CA ALA A 419 -16.40 -3.38 13.86
C ALA A 419 -17.04 -4.62 14.49
N TYR A 420 -17.40 -5.58 13.65
CA TYR A 420 -17.95 -6.87 14.05
C TYR A 420 -16.86 -7.94 13.97
N PHE A 421 -16.47 -8.51 15.11
CA PHE A 421 -15.48 -9.58 15.17
C PHE A 421 -16.17 -10.93 15.25
N VAL A 422 -15.74 -11.87 14.40
CA VAL A 422 -16.19 -13.26 14.57
C VAL A 422 -15.53 -13.88 15.79
N ASN A 423 -16.35 -14.51 16.64
CA ASN A 423 -15.92 -15.18 17.86
C ASN A 423 -15.40 -16.59 17.52
N ASP A 424 -14.25 -16.68 16.86
CA ASP A 424 -13.61 -17.99 16.70
C ASP A 424 -12.09 -17.87 16.66
N THR A 425 -11.40 -18.61 17.54
CA THR A 425 -9.95 -18.85 17.44
C THR A 425 -9.63 -19.84 16.33
N THR A 426 -10.65 -20.39 15.66
CA THR A 426 -10.51 -21.29 14.52
C THR A 426 -10.31 -20.49 13.23
N ALA A 427 -9.18 -20.73 12.59
CA ALA A 427 -8.88 -20.30 11.23
C ALA A 427 -9.39 -21.36 10.23
N ILE A 428 -10.00 -20.93 9.12
CA ILE A 428 -10.44 -21.81 8.04
C ILE A 428 -9.60 -21.55 6.78
N SER A 429 -8.77 -22.55 6.44
CA SER A 429 -7.90 -22.49 5.28
C SER A 429 -8.71 -22.46 3.98
N LYS A 430 -8.06 -22.15 2.85
CA LYS A 430 -8.70 -22.16 1.54
C LYS A 430 -9.33 -23.51 1.18
N ASP A 431 -8.78 -24.61 1.70
CA ASP A 431 -9.25 -25.98 1.47
C ASP A 431 -10.30 -26.41 2.50
N GLY A 432 -10.74 -25.51 3.39
CA GLY A 432 -11.76 -25.76 4.40
C GLY A 432 -11.25 -26.41 5.69
N ALA A 433 -9.94 -26.56 5.87
CA ALA A 433 -9.36 -27.13 7.09
C ALA A 433 -9.42 -26.13 8.26
N LYS A 434 -9.73 -26.64 9.46
CA LYS A 434 -9.79 -25.87 10.71
C LYS A 434 -8.44 -25.92 11.44
N GLU A 435 -7.88 -24.77 11.77
CA GLU A 435 -6.62 -24.63 12.49
C GLU A 435 -6.71 -23.59 13.61
N ASN A 436 -5.79 -23.59 14.58
CA ASN A 436 -5.74 -22.54 15.60
C ASN A 436 -5.13 -21.26 15.00
N ALA A 437 -5.89 -20.17 14.95
CA ALA A 437 -5.46 -18.89 14.40
C ALA A 437 -4.25 -18.28 15.14
N GLU A 438 -4.04 -18.64 16.41
CA GLU A 438 -2.95 -18.09 17.23
C GLU A 438 -1.56 -18.56 16.77
N VAL A 439 -1.45 -19.76 16.18
CA VAL A 439 -0.18 -20.29 15.67
C VAL A 439 0.16 -19.81 14.27
N LEU A 440 -0.77 -19.15 13.58
CA LEU A 440 -0.59 -18.68 12.21
C LEU A 440 0.25 -17.40 12.17
N ASP A 441 1.09 -17.28 11.14
CA ASP A 441 1.78 -16.04 10.81
C ASP A 441 0.80 -14.96 10.28
N PRO A 442 1.20 -13.67 10.23
CA PRO A 442 0.32 -12.59 9.78
C PRO A 442 -0.26 -12.74 8.37
N VAL A 443 0.47 -13.35 7.44
CA VAL A 443 0.02 -13.60 6.05
C VAL A 443 -1.00 -14.73 6.05
N GLN A 444 -0.73 -15.82 6.77
CA GLN A 444 -1.67 -16.93 6.91
C GLN A 444 -2.98 -16.47 7.53
N ARG A 445 -2.94 -15.65 8.60
CA ARG A 445 -4.14 -15.05 9.21
C ARG A 445 -4.93 -14.17 8.24
N ARG A 446 -4.23 -13.44 7.36
CA ARG A 446 -4.85 -12.58 6.34
C ARG A 446 -5.66 -13.36 5.33
N ASP A 447 -5.23 -14.56 4.95
CA ASP A 447 -5.83 -15.26 3.80
C ASP A 447 -6.99 -16.21 4.20
N GLN A 448 -7.31 -16.30 5.50
CA GLN A 448 -8.39 -17.16 6.04
C GLN A 448 -9.80 -16.72 5.63
N GLY A 449 -10.71 -17.68 5.50
CA GLY A 449 -12.15 -17.43 5.42
C GLY A 449 -12.74 -16.94 6.75
N ILE A 450 -13.97 -16.42 6.69
CA ILE A 450 -14.71 -15.95 7.86
C ILE A 450 -15.86 -16.92 8.12
N ASP A 451 -15.82 -17.64 9.25
CA ASP A 451 -16.96 -18.40 9.75
C ASP A 451 -17.84 -17.46 10.58
N LEU A 452 -18.91 -16.97 9.96
CA LEU A 452 -19.81 -16.01 10.58
C LEU A 452 -20.98 -16.74 11.23
N ALA A 453 -21.12 -16.62 12.55
CA ALA A 453 -22.32 -17.05 13.27
C ALA A 453 -23.52 -16.19 12.85
N LEU A 454 -24.26 -16.65 11.84
CA LEU A 454 -25.32 -15.88 11.20
C LEU A 454 -26.45 -15.42 12.16
N PRO A 455 -26.92 -16.24 13.13
CA PRO A 455 -27.90 -15.79 14.12
C PRO A 455 -27.40 -14.61 14.96
N ASP A 456 -26.15 -14.66 15.41
CA ASP A 456 -25.55 -13.60 16.24
C ASP A 456 -25.35 -12.32 15.44
N PHE A 457 -24.88 -12.46 14.20
CA PHE A 457 -24.65 -11.32 13.31
C PHE A 457 -25.96 -10.63 12.93
N THR A 458 -26.99 -11.41 12.58
CA THR A 458 -28.30 -10.84 12.23
C THR A 458 -28.98 -10.19 13.43
N ALA A 459 -28.89 -10.77 14.63
CA ALA A 459 -29.36 -10.14 15.86
C ALA A 459 -28.59 -8.85 16.21
N TYR A 460 -27.30 -8.79 15.88
CA TYR A 460 -26.52 -7.56 15.98
C TYR A 460 -27.04 -6.47 15.03
N LEU A 461 -27.30 -6.82 13.76
CA LEU A 461 -27.87 -5.89 12.79
C LEU A 461 -29.27 -5.41 13.20
N ASP A 462 -30.14 -6.30 13.69
CA ASP A 462 -31.51 -5.95 14.07
C ASP A 462 -31.55 -4.95 15.25
N ARG A 463 -30.55 -5.00 16.15
CA ARG A 463 -30.40 -3.99 17.21
C ARG A 463 -29.85 -2.66 16.71
N LEU A 464 -29.08 -2.69 15.64
CA LEU A 464 -28.42 -1.52 15.07
C LEU A 464 -29.35 -0.76 14.10
N LEU A 465 -30.15 -1.49 13.34
CA LEU A 465 -30.95 -1.00 12.23
C LEU A 465 -32.43 -1.32 12.52
N PRO A 466 -33.11 -0.49 13.34
CA PRO A 466 -34.51 -0.70 13.68
C PRO A 466 -35.46 -0.58 12.48
#